data_AF-A0AAW7YYA3-F1
#
_entry.id   AF-A0AAW7YYA3-F1
#
_cell.length_a   1.000
_cell.length_b   1.000
_cell.length_c   1.000
_cell.angle_alpha   90.00
_cell.angle_beta   90.00
_cell.angle_gamma   90.00
#
_symmetry.space_group_name_H-M   'P 1'
#
loop_
_entity.id
_entity.type
_entity.pdbx_description
1 polymer ?
#
loop_
_entity_poly.entity_id
_entity_poly.type
_entity_poly.pdbx_seq_one_letter_code
_entity_poly.pdbx_strand_id
1 'polypeptide(L)' 'AFTVDEHTHRLVRKIHSFKDPATKEVHPLCCQVYPRLERPDILVLAAIFHDIAKGRKGDHSTLGAVDAEEFCLAHG' A
#
# COMPACT_ATOMS: atom_id res chain seq x y z
N ALA A 1 3.37 -7.25 20.14
CA ALA A 1 3.62 -6.04 19.33
C ALA A 1 4.20 -6.52 18.01
N PHE A 2 3.42 -6.46 16.92
CA PHE A 2 3.95 -6.71 15.58
C PHE A 2 4.77 -5.48 15.18
N THR A 3 6.01 -5.66 14.71
CA THR A 3 6.81 -4.51 14.28
C THR A 3 6.07 -3.84 13.11
N VAL A 4 5.98 -2.51 13.12
CA VAL A 4 5.24 -1.73 12.11
C VAL A 4 5.69 -2.11 10.68
N ASP A 5 6.97 -2.47 10.53
CA ASP A 5 7.58 -2.93 9.28
C ASP A 5 6.95 -4.23 8.74
N GLU A 6 6.58 -5.16 9.62
CA GLU A 6 5.95 -6.41 9.21
C GLU A 6 4.55 -6.17 8.64
N HIS A 7 3.81 -5.19 9.18
CA HIS A 7 2.48 -4.85 8.70
C HIS A 7 2.52 -4.33 7.26
N THR A 8 3.34 -3.32 7.00
CA THR A 8 3.52 -2.77 5.65
C THR A 8 4.08 -3.81 4.68
N HIS A 9 5.04 -4.64 5.10
CA HIS A 9 5.59 -5.69 4.27
C HIS A 9 4.54 -6.76 3.90
N ARG A 10 3.71 -7.19 4.86
CA ARG A 10 2.60 -8.13 4.61
C ARG A 10 1.57 -7.55 3.66
N LEU A 11 1.26 -6.25 3.76
CA LEU A 11 0.34 -5.56 2.85
C LEU A 11 0.89 -5.57 1.41
N VAL A 12 2.15 -5.18 1.21
CA VAL A 12 2.80 -5.19 -0.11
C VAL A 12 2.82 -6.61 -0.70
N ARG A 13 3.17 -7.62 0.10
CA ARG A 13 3.10 -9.03 -0.32
C ARG A 13 1.69 -9.45 -0.71
N LYS A 14 0.68 -8.99 0.02
CA LYS A 14 -0.73 -9.30 -0.27
C LYS A 14 -1.18 -8.69 -1.59
N ILE A 15 -0.81 -7.44 -1.85
CA ILE A 15 -1.10 -6.76 -3.12
C ILE A 15 -0.46 -7.52 -4.29
N HIS A 16 0.79 -7.95 -4.15
CA HIS A 16 1.46 -8.74 -5.18
C HIS A 16 0.81 -10.12 -5.40
N SER A 17 0.20 -10.71 -4.37
CA SER A 17 -0.47 -12.01 -4.49
C SER A 17 -1.71 -11.94 -5.39
N PHE A 18 -2.27 -10.76 -5.69
CA PHE A 18 -3.41 -10.64 -6.59
C PHE A 18 -3.11 -10.99 -8.06
N LYS A 19 -1.84 -11.19 -8.43
CA LYS A 19 -1.45 -11.79 -9.73
C LYS A 19 -1.61 -13.31 -9.75
N ASP A 20 -1.66 -13.96 -8.58
CA ASP A 20 -1.69 -15.41 -8.44
C ASP A 20 -3.14 -15.94 -8.50
N PRO A 21 -3.47 -16.85 -9.43
CA PRO A 21 -4.77 -17.52 -9.48
C PRO A 21 -5.19 -18.17 -8.17
N ALA A 22 -4.25 -18.65 -7.34
CA ALA A 22 -4.55 -19.23 -6.03
C ALA A 22 -5.19 -18.21 -5.06
N THR A 23 -4.96 -16.91 -5.26
CA THR A 23 -5.58 -15.85 -4.44
C THR A 23 -7.04 -15.58 -4.86
N LYS A 24 -7.47 -16.03 -6.05
CA LYS A 24 -8.77 -15.68 -6.64
C LYS A 24 -9.97 -16.17 -5.82
N GLU A 25 -9.88 -17.32 -5.17
CA GLU A 25 -10.97 -17.83 -4.35
C GLU A 25 -11.27 -16.91 -3.16
N VAL A 26 -10.23 -16.31 -2.58
CA VAL A 26 -10.36 -15.44 -1.40
C VAL A 26 -10.59 -13.98 -1.79
N HIS A 27 -9.97 -13.51 -2.88
CA HIS A 27 -10.07 -12.11 -3.33
C HIS A 27 -10.37 -12.01 -4.84
N PRO A 28 -11.57 -12.43 -5.28
CA PRO A 28 -11.91 -12.51 -6.70
C PRO A 28 -11.87 -11.14 -7.38
N LEU A 29 -12.37 -10.09 -6.71
CA LEU A 29 -12.37 -8.73 -7.26
C LEU A 29 -10.94 -8.19 -7.41
N CYS A 30 -10.09 -8.34 -6.38
CA CYS A 30 -8.71 -7.88 -6.44
C CYS A 30 -7.94 -8.57 -7.57
N CYS A 31 -8.11 -9.90 -7.72
CA CYS A 31 -7.47 -10.65 -8.80
C CYS A 31 -8.01 -10.29 -10.19
N GLN A 32 -9.25 -9.81 -10.29
CA GLN A 32 -9.82 -9.32 -11.53
C GLN A 32 -9.34 -7.90 -11.89
N VAL A 33 -9.21 -7.02 -10.90
CA VAL A 33 -8.89 -5.60 -11.08
C VAL A 33 -7.40 -5.36 -11.20
N TYR A 34 -6.59 -5.98 -10.33
CA TYR A 34 -5.16 -5.71 -10.22
C TYR A 34 -4.39 -5.86 -11.55
N PRO A 35 -4.63 -6.89 -12.38
CA PRO A 35 -3.98 -7.01 -13.70
C PRO A 35 -4.39 -5.93 -14.72
N ARG A 36 -5.49 -5.19 -14.47
CA ARG A 36 -6.01 -4.12 -15.32
C ARG A 36 -5.52 -2.74 -14.91
N LEU A 37 -4.78 -2.63 -13.80
CA LEU A 37 -4.21 -1.36 -13.37
C LEU A 37 -3.08 -0.95 -14.32
N GLU A 38 -3.17 0.26 -14.88
CA GLU A 38 -2.11 0.81 -15.74
C GLU A 38 -0.84 1.13 -14.93
N ARG A 39 -1.01 1.52 -13.66
CA ARG A 39 0.06 1.92 -12.74
C ARG A 39 -0.03 1.16 -11.40
N PRO A 40 0.25 -0.16 -11.37
CA PRO A 40 0.23 -0.93 -10.13
C PRO A 40 1.33 -0.51 -9.14
N ASP A 41 2.38 0.16 -9.63
CA ASP A 41 3.43 0.78 -8.83
C ASP A 41 2.89 1.89 -7.90
N ILE A 42 1.91 2.69 -8.35
CA ILE A 42 1.25 3.70 -7.51
C ILE A 42 0.50 3.04 -6.35
N LEU A 43 -0.16 1.91 -6.59
CA LEU A 43 -0.83 1.15 -5.53
C LEU A 43 0.18 0.60 -4.50
N VAL A 44 1.36 0.14 -4.95
CA VAL A 44 2.42 -0.32 -4.06
C VAL A 44 3.00 0.84 -3.25
N LEU A 45 3.23 2.01 -3.87
CA LEU A 45 3.65 3.22 -3.16
C LEU A 45 2.61 3.63 -2.10
N ALA A 46 1.33 3.68 -2.46
CA ALA A 46 0.25 3.96 -1.51
C ALA A 46 0.27 2.98 -0.32
N ALA A 47 0.52 1.69 -0.56
CA ALA A 47 0.65 0.71 0.51
C ALA A 47 1.87 0.93 1.41
N ILE A 48 2.99 1.42 0.89
CA ILE A 48 4.17 1.78 1.69
C ILE A 48 3.86 2.98 2.59
N PHE A 49 3.16 3.98 2.06
CA PHE A 49 2.87 5.22 2.79
C PHE A 49 1.61 5.16 3.68
N HIS A 50 0.75 4.14 3.56
CA HIS A 50 -0.61 4.15 4.13
C HIS A 50 -0.68 4.46 5.64
N ASP A 51 0.33 4.07 6.41
CA ASP A 51 0.43 4.27 7.86
C ASP A 51 1.77 4.89 8.27
N ILE A 52 2.46 5.60 7.36
CA ILE A 52 3.82 6.12 7.58
C ILE A 52 3.93 7.09 8.78
N ALA A 53 2.84 7.80 9.09
CA ALA A 53 2.78 8.75 10.20
C ALA A 53 2.17 8.17 11.48
N LYS A 54 1.89 6.85 11.53
CA LYS A 54 1.31 6.20 12.70
C LYS A 54 2.24 6.35 13.91
N GLY A 55 1.69 6.77 15.04
CA GLY A 55 2.43 7.06 16.26
C GLY A 55 2.90 8.51 16.41
N ARG A 56 2.72 9.35 15.39
CA ARG A 56 2.84 10.81 15.53
C ARG A 56 1.60 11.38 16.24
N LYS A 57 1.73 12.55 16.87
CA LYS A 57 0.59 13.25 17.49
C LYS A 57 -0.30 13.86 16.41
N GLY A 58 -1.58 13.50 16.39
CA GLY A 58 -2.56 14.00 15.42
C GLY A 58 -3.14 12.87 14.57
N ASP A 59 -3.86 13.25 13.51
CA ASP A 59 -4.39 12.29 12.53
C ASP A 59 -3.27 11.82 11.60
N HIS A 60 -2.90 10.55 11.71
CA HIS A 60 -1.83 9.95 10.91
C HIS A 60 -2.16 9.91 9.41
N SER A 61 -3.42 9.91 9.01
CA SER A 61 -3.80 9.92 7.60
C SER A 61 -3.48 11.27 6.98
N THR A 62 -3.83 12.36 7.68
CA THR A 62 -3.53 13.73 7.26
C THR A 62 -2.03 13.99 7.25
N LEU A 63 -1.30 13.56 8.28
CA LEU A 63 0.16 13.71 8.34
C LEU A 63 0.87 12.87 7.28
N GLY A 64 0.40 11.63 7.05
CA GLY A 64 0.96 10.75 6.02
C GLY A 64 0.71 11.24 4.60
N ALA A 65 -0.40 11.96 4.36
CA ALA A 65 -0.66 12.60 3.08
C ALA A 65 0.40 13.67 2.75
N VAL A 66 0.81 14.48 3.74
CA VAL A 66 1.89 15.46 3.59
C VAL A 66 3.22 14.76 3.27
N ASP A 67 3.58 13.72 4.03
CA ASP A 67 4.82 12.96 3.79
C ASP A 67 4.85 12.34 2.38
N ALA A 68 3.71 11.82 1.91
CA ALA A 68 3.59 11.22 0.59
C ALA A 68 3.69 12.27 -0.54
N GLU A 69 3.10 13.45 -0.36
CA GLU A 69 3.21 14.56 -1.30
C GLU A 69 4.65 15.06 -1.40
N GLU A 70 5.32 15.29 -0.27
CA GLU A 70 6.72 15.71 -0.24
C GLU A 70 7.63 14.69 -0.94
N PHE A 71 7.42 13.39 -0.71
CA PHE A 71 8.15 12.34 -1.41
C PHE A 71 7.93 12.40 -2.92
N CYS A 72 6.69 12.53 -3.38
CA CYS A 72 6.36 12.62 -4.81
C CYS A 72 7.00 13.85 -5.46
N LEU A 73 6.97 15.01 -4.81
CA LEU A 73 7.60 16.24 -5.32
C LEU A 73 9.12 16.12 -5.41
N ALA A 74 9.76 15.34 -4.52
CA ALA A 74 11.20 15.14 -4.52
C ALA A 74 11.70 14.10 -5.55
N HIS A 75 10.83 13.21 -6.05
CA HIS A 75 11.21 12.05 -6.87
C HIS A 75 10.46 11.94 -8.21
N GLY A 76 9.58 12.89 -8.53
CA GLY A 76 8.71 12.91 -9.73
C GLY A 76 9.27 13.67 -10.92
#